data_AF-A0A1V0FZZ3-F1
#
_entry.id   AF-A0A1V0FZZ3-F1
#
_cell.length_a   1.000
_cell.length_b   1.000
_cell.length_c   1.000
_cell.angle_alpha   90.00
_cell.angle_beta   90.00
_cell.angle_gamma   90.00
#
_symmetry.space_group_name_H-M   'P 1'
#
loop_
_entity.id
_entity.type
_entity.pdbx_description
1 polymer ?
#
loop_
_entity_poly.entity_id
_entity_poly.type
_entity_poly.pdbx_seq_one_letter_code
_entity_poly.pdbx_strand_id
1 'polypeptide(L)'
;MDSQMGASLSVLLCFFPRICDCNVGENDNTLYAAPLCAIVSLARTPPTLPTDDKDPTIVAHKILNLNMTLSPLKWRSMFERSKTKNTFPEFPENPEAVPKEWHNQWASWAKQAQTVHEEQKSKELLEEFNLAKAADDEKAVALMLLRPYARQEYYVITTMTQIKETLNSPTQEKLKKDLHTAVCGETTDSEAALGTKKLFKTTPKSTIESRCDGTTADS
;
A
#
# COMPACT_ATOMS: atom_id res chain seq x y z
N MET A 1 -2.23 -64.93 66.67
CA MET A 1 -2.74 -64.09 67.77
C MET A 1 -2.28 -62.67 67.49
N ASP A 2 -2.60 -62.16 66.30
CA ASP A 2 -3.91 -61.56 65.94
C ASP A 2 -4.03 -60.20 66.63
N SER A 3 -3.87 -59.10 65.87
CA SER A 3 -4.97 -58.33 65.25
C SER A 3 -5.91 -57.74 66.33
N GLN A 4 -6.26 -56.46 66.39
CA GLN A 4 -6.48 -55.51 65.32
C GLN A 4 -6.82 -54.11 65.91
N MET A 5 -6.28 -53.08 65.26
CA MET A 5 -6.78 -51.73 64.93
C MET A 5 -7.81 -50.97 65.81
N GLY A 6 -7.58 -49.65 65.85
CA GLY A 6 -8.60 -48.61 65.99
C GLY A 6 -7.99 -47.21 66.13
N ALA A 7 -7.09 -46.79 65.24
CA ALA A 7 -7.34 -45.74 64.24
C ALA A 7 -7.84 -44.38 64.81
N SER A 8 -6.95 -43.58 65.39
CA SER A 8 -7.18 -42.14 65.56
C SER A 8 -6.71 -41.41 64.30
N LEU A 9 -7.70 -40.89 63.56
CA LEU A 9 -7.53 -40.02 62.41
C LEU A 9 -6.86 -38.71 62.86
N SER A 10 -5.66 -38.42 62.38
CA SER A 10 -5.08 -37.07 62.41
C SER A 10 -4.49 -36.79 61.04
N VAL A 11 -5.38 -36.36 60.13
CA VAL A 11 -4.98 -35.71 58.89
C VAL A 11 -4.40 -34.35 59.30
N LEU A 12 -3.10 -34.29 59.50
CA LEU A 12 -2.35 -33.04 59.40
C LEU A 12 -2.35 -32.66 57.92
N LEU A 13 -3.42 -31.98 57.50
CA LEU A 13 -3.39 -31.10 56.34
C LEU A 13 -2.31 -30.07 56.66
N CYS A 14 -1.10 -30.30 56.14
CA CYS A 14 -0.14 -29.23 55.94
C CYS A 14 -0.83 -28.22 55.02
N PHE A 15 -1.52 -27.25 55.62
CA PHE A 15 -1.61 -25.91 55.07
C PHE A 15 -0.16 -25.44 54.93
N PHE A 16 0.49 -25.82 53.83
CA PHE A 16 1.46 -24.92 53.25
C PHE A 16 0.63 -23.66 52.97
N PRO A 17 0.84 -22.55 53.69
CA PRO A 17 0.46 -21.30 53.09
C PRO A 17 1.17 -21.35 51.74
N ARG A 18 0.41 -21.29 50.64
CA ARG A 18 0.99 -20.66 49.46
C ARG A 18 1.35 -19.29 49.98
N ILE A 19 2.62 -19.12 50.35
CA ILE A 19 3.21 -17.81 50.49
C ILE A 19 3.09 -17.28 49.08
N CYS A 20 1.97 -16.60 48.82
CA CYS A 20 1.94 -15.63 47.76
C CYS A 20 2.93 -14.60 48.29
N ASP A 21 4.15 -14.62 47.79
CA ASP A 21 5.00 -13.44 47.91
C ASP A 21 4.23 -12.35 47.19
N CYS A 22 3.47 -11.55 47.96
CA CYS A 22 2.74 -10.40 47.46
C CYS A 22 3.68 -9.24 47.11
N ASN A 23 4.98 -9.45 47.28
CA ASN A 23 6.01 -8.49 46.96
C ASN A 23 6.51 -8.78 45.53
N VAL A 24 6.60 -7.74 44.71
CA VAL A 24 7.14 -7.85 43.36
C VAL A 24 8.65 -8.15 43.47
N GLY A 25 9.02 -9.38 43.18
CA GLY A 25 10.39 -9.87 43.15
C GLY A 25 11.12 -9.49 41.87
N GLU A 26 12.43 -9.76 41.86
CA GLU A 26 13.24 -9.61 40.65
C GLU A 26 12.69 -10.54 39.55
N ASN A 27 12.47 -9.99 38.36
CA ASN A 27 11.94 -10.66 37.17
C ASN A 27 10.43 -10.95 37.11
N ASP A 28 9.63 -10.60 38.11
CA ASP A 28 8.17 -10.84 38.11
C ASP A 28 7.45 -10.16 36.93
N ASN A 29 8.02 -9.08 36.38
CA ASN A 29 7.48 -8.33 35.24
C ASN A 29 8.09 -8.71 33.89
N THR A 30 8.97 -9.71 33.82
CA THR A 30 9.67 -10.08 32.57
C THR A 30 8.74 -10.46 31.42
N LEU A 31 7.61 -11.11 31.73
CA LEU A 31 6.59 -11.48 30.74
C LEU A 31 5.95 -10.26 30.07
N TYR A 32 5.87 -9.12 30.77
CA TYR A 32 5.31 -7.87 30.26
C TYR A 32 6.38 -6.96 29.66
N ALA A 33 7.62 -7.07 30.13
CA ALA A 33 8.73 -6.24 29.67
C ALA A 33 9.00 -6.41 28.17
N ALA A 34 9.03 -7.63 27.65
CA ALA A 34 9.35 -7.86 26.23
C ALA A 34 8.29 -7.27 25.26
N PRO A 35 6.97 -7.48 25.44
CA PRO A 35 5.95 -6.80 24.63
C PRO A 35 6.00 -5.27 24.74
N LEU A 36 6.20 -4.72 25.95
CA LEU A 36 6.29 -3.27 26.14
C LEU A 36 7.53 -2.68 25.46
N CYS A 37 8.68 -3.35 25.54
CA CYS A 37 9.87 -2.95 24.80
C CYS A 37 9.63 -2.97 23.29
N ALA A 38 8.90 -3.96 22.75
CA ALA A 38 8.55 -4.00 21.34
C ALA A 38 7.71 -2.78 20.91
N ILE A 39 6.73 -2.37 21.73
CA ILE A 39 5.92 -1.18 21.48
C ILE A 39 6.76 0.10 21.51
N VAL A 40 7.63 0.26 22.51
CA VAL A 40 8.55 1.41 22.60
C VAL A 40 9.52 1.44 21.42
N SER A 41 10.02 0.27 20.99
CA SER A 41 10.89 0.15 19.81
C SER A 41 10.21 0.61 18.53
N LEU A 42 8.88 0.43 18.37
CA LEU A 42 8.16 0.96 17.21
C LEU A 42 8.16 2.50 17.18
N ALA A 43 8.06 3.16 18.33
CA ALA A 43 8.17 4.62 18.39
C ALA A 43 9.60 5.11 18.10
N ARG A 44 10.61 4.45 18.69
CA ARG A 44 12.02 4.81 18.50
C ARG A 44 12.54 4.56 17.09
N THR A 45 12.08 3.47 16.48
CA THR A 45 12.52 3.03 15.15
C THR A 45 11.30 2.58 14.35
N PRO A 46 10.50 3.54 13.85
CA PRO A 46 9.32 3.22 13.06
C PRO A 46 9.69 2.38 11.85
N PRO A 47 8.83 1.42 11.46
CA PRO A 47 9.02 0.71 10.21
C PRO A 47 8.95 1.68 9.03
N THR A 48 9.66 1.36 7.95
CA THR A 48 9.56 2.10 6.69
C THR A 48 8.23 1.77 6.02
N LEU A 49 7.48 2.79 5.63
CA LEU A 49 6.28 2.59 4.83
C LEU A 49 6.63 2.19 3.39
N PRO A 50 5.92 1.21 2.80
CA PRO A 50 6.08 0.91 1.38
C PRO A 50 5.56 2.09 0.55
N THR A 51 6.34 2.50 -0.45
CA THR A 51 5.91 3.49 -1.45
C THR A 51 5.74 2.83 -2.80
N ASP A 52 4.83 3.37 -3.62
CA ASP A 52 4.77 3.06 -5.06
C ASP A 52 5.15 4.29 -5.87
N ASP A 53 6.33 4.24 -6.48
CA ASP A 53 6.85 5.31 -7.33
C ASP A 53 6.53 5.10 -8.81
N LYS A 54 5.92 3.97 -9.18
CA LYS A 54 5.61 3.67 -10.57
C LYS A 54 4.66 4.72 -11.14
N ASP A 55 4.89 5.07 -12.41
CA ASP A 55 4.00 5.96 -13.13
C ASP A 55 2.74 5.16 -13.54
N PRO A 56 1.54 5.54 -13.05
CA PRO A 56 0.30 4.83 -13.34
C PRO A 56 -0.06 4.84 -14.83
N THR A 57 0.51 5.74 -15.62
CA THR A 57 0.25 5.83 -17.06
C THR A 57 1.02 4.79 -17.89
N ILE A 58 2.11 4.21 -17.37
CA ILE A 58 2.97 3.30 -18.15
C ILE A 58 2.18 2.09 -18.66
N VAL A 59 1.41 1.43 -17.79
CA VAL A 59 0.67 0.21 -18.15
C VAL A 59 -0.48 0.55 -19.12
N ALA A 60 -1.22 1.62 -18.84
CA ALA A 60 -2.30 2.09 -19.71
C ALA A 60 -1.77 2.44 -21.11
N HIS A 61 -0.67 3.20 -21.18
CA HIS A 61 -0.04 3.53 -22.45
C HIS A 61 0.47 2.30 -23.19
N LYS A 62 0.99 1.27 -22.51
CA LYS A 62 1.37 0.00 -23.17
C LYS A 62 0.17 -0.68 -23.83
N ILE A 63 -0.96 -0.76 -23.15
CA ILE A 63 -2.22 -1.31 -23.71
C ILE A 63 -2.67 -0.50 -24.92
N LEU A 64 -2.69 0.83 -24.82
CA LEU A 64 -3.09 1.70 -25.92
C LEU A 64 -2.14 1.61 -27.12
N ASN A 65 -0.83 1.56 -26.88
CA ASN A 65 0.18 1.41 -27.91
C ASN A 65 0.06 0.06 -28.60
N LEU A 66 -0.11 -1.04 -27.85
CA LEU A 66 -0.33 -2.35 -28.45
C LEU A 66 -1.63 -2.39 -29.29
N ASN A 67 -2.71 -1.79 -28.80
CA ASN A 67 -3.95 -1.64 -29.56
C ASN A 67 -3.72 -0.86 -30.87
N MET A 68 -2.90 0.18 -30.84
CA MET A 68 -2.52 0.92 -32.04
C MET A 68 -1.63 0.10 -32.98
N THR A 69 -0.62 -0.60 -32.47
CA THR A 69 0.29 -1.47 -33.27
C THR A 69 -0.46 -2.57 -34.00
N LEU A 70 -1.41 -3.23 -33.32
CA LEU A 70 -2.25 -4.28 -33.91
C LEU A 70 -3.33 -3.74 -34.84
N SER A 71 -3.61 -2.44 -34.80
CA SER A 71 -4.63 -1.84 -35.67
C SER A 71 -4.18 -1.79 -37.14
N PRO A 72 -5.12 -1.93 -38.10
CA PRO A 72 -4.81 -1.89 -39.52
C PRO A 72 -4.02 -0.64 -39.91
N LEU A 73 -3.12 -0.75 -40.88
CA LEU A 73 -2.32 0.40 -41.35
C LEU A 73 -3.21 1.56 -41.78
N LYS A 74 -4.31 1.27 -42.49
CA LYS A 74 -5.31 2.26 -42.89
C LYS A 74 -5.87 3.07 -41.71
N TRP A 75 -6.06 2.44 -40.55
CA TRP A 75 -6.50 3.12 -39.33
C TRP A 75 -5.40 4.04 -38.79
N ARG A 76 -4.18 3.52 -38.62
CA ARG A 76 -3.03 4.27 -38.10
C ARG A 76 -2.71 5.50 -38.94
N SER A 77 -2.78 5.37 -40.27
CA SER A 77 -2.50 6.47 -41.20
C SER A 77 -3.48 7.63 -41.13
N MET A 78 -4.66 7.48 -40.51
CA MET A 78 -5.61 8.60 -40.34
C MET A 78 -5.10 9.66 -39.35
N PHE A 79 -4.16 9.28 -38.48
CA PHE A 79 -3.59 10.17 -37.47
C PHE A 79 -2.32 10.89 -37.96
N GLU A 80 -1.80 10.53 -39.13
CA GLU A 80 -0.66 11.21 -39.73
C GLU A 80 -1.17 12.26 -40.72
N ARG A 81 -0.63 13.48 -40.64
CA ARG A 81 -0.97 14.57 -41.54
C ARG A 81 -0.59 14.23 -42.97
N SER A 82 -1.55 14.40 -43.87
CA SER A 82 -1.43 14.07 -45.29
C SER A 82 -0.30 14.82 -46.02
N LYS A 83 -0.05 16.09 -45.64
CA LYS A 83 0.89 16.98 -46.31
C LYS A 83 2.31 16.99 -45.73
N THR A 84 2.49 16.51 -44.50
CA THR A 84 3.78 16.47 -43.81
C THR A 84 3.89 15.18 -43.03
N LYS A 85 4.62 14.21 -43.61
CA LYS A 85 4.89 12.93 -42.97
C LYS A 85 5.50 13.12 -41.58
N ASN A 86 5.28 12.16 -40.68
CA ASN A 86 5.69 12.17 -39.28
C ASN A 86 5.05 13.29 -38.43
N THR A 87 3.97 13.91 -38.88
CA THR A 87 3.23 14.91 -38.09
C THR A 87 1.90 14.33 -37.65
N PHE A 88 1.63 14.33 -36.35
CA PHE A 88 0.44 13.69 -35.76
C PHE A 88 -0.40 14.75 -35.02
N PRO A 89 -1.38 15.39 -35.70
CA PRO A 89 -2.16 16.46 -35.10
C PRO A 89 -3.10 15.95 -34.00
N GLU A 90 -3.25 16.74 -32.94
CA GLU A 90 -4.15 16.46 -31.81
C GLU A 90 -5.64 16.58 -32.17
N PHE A 91 -5.94 17.06 -33.38
CA PHE A 91 -7.29 17.15 -33.93
C PHE A 91 -7.32 16.61 -35.36
N PRO A 92 -8.45 16.04 -35.81
CA PRO A 92 -8.61 15.57 -37.19
C PRO A 92 -8.48 16.73 -38.19
N GLU A 93 -7.80 16.51 -39.32
CA GLU A 93 -7.66 17.54 -40.37
C GLU A 93 -9.00 17.92 -41.00
N ASN A 94 -9.92 16.95 -41.06
CA ASN A 94 -11.30 17.15 -41.46
C ASN A 94 -12.23 16.62 -40.36
N PRO A 95 -12.62 17.46 -39.39
CA PRO A 95 -13.46 17.06 -38.26
C PRO A 95 -14.85 16.52 -38.66
N GLU A 96 -15.36 16.91 -39.82
CA GLU A 96 -16.65 16.44 -40.35
C GLU A 96 -16.56 15.06 -41.01
N ALA A 97 -15.37 14.64 -41.42
CA ALA A 97 -15.13 13.34 -42.04
C ALA A 97 -14.91 12.21 -41.02
N VAL A 98 -14.89 12.52 -39.73
CA VAL A 98 -14.73 11.54 -38.65
C VAL A 98 -15.90 11.60 -37.67
N PRO A 99 -16.29 10.47 -37.06
CA PRO A 99 -17.39 10.45 -36.09
C PRO A 99 -17.12 11.39 -34.90
N LYS A 100 -18.14 12.09 -34.42
CA LYS A 100 -18.02 13.09 -33.34
C LYS A 100 -17.46 12.49 -32.05
N GLU A 101 -17.81 11.24 -31.75
CA GLU A 101 -17.35 10.51 -30.58
C GLU A 101 -15.84 10.21 -30.59
N TRP A 102 -15.17 10.36 -31.74
CA TRP A 102 -13.72 10.20 -31.85
C TRP A 102 -12.95 11.44 -31.41
N HIS A 103 -13.59 12.62 -31.39
CA HIS A 103 -12.89 13.88 -31.17
C HIS A 103 -12.21 13.91 -29.80
N ASN A 104 -12.85 13.38 -28.76
CA ASN A 104 -12.29 13.32 -27.41
C ASN A 104 -11.08 12.38 -27.31
N GLN A 105 -11.04 11.32 -28.11
CA GLN A 105 -9.97 10.32 -28.08
C GLN A 105 -8.86 10.59 -29.09
N TRP A 106 -9.08 11.52 -30.02
CA TRP A 106 -8.20 11.76 -31.17
C TRP A 106 -6.78 12.09 -30.74
N ALA A 107 -6.60 13.04 -29.81
CA ALA A 107 -5.28 13.45 -29.35
C ALA A 107 -4.50 12.27 -28.74
N SER A 108 -5.16 11.44 -27.94
CA SER A 108 -4.55 10.21 -27.42
C SER A 108 -4.12 9.30 -28.57
N TRP A 109 -5.06 8.93 -29.45
CA TRP A 109 -4.77 8.02 -30.56
C TRP A 109 -3.67 8.55 -31.48
N ALA A 110 -3.62 9.86 -31.74
CA ALA A 110 -2.55 10.49 -32.51
C ALA A 110 -1.18 10.32 -31.84
N LYS A 111 -1.10 10.51 -30.52
CA LYS A 111 0.13 10.27 -29.73
C LYS A 111 0.55 8.80 -29.77
N GLN A 112 -0.39 7.86 -29.66
CA GLN A 112 -0.06 6.44 -29.79
C GLN A 112 0.36 6.08 -31.22
N ALA A 113 -0.30 6.62 -32.24
CA ALA A 113 0.07 6.42 -33.64
C ALA A 113 1.48 6.95 -33.92
N GLN A 114 1.83 8.12 -33.36
CA GLN A 114 3.18 8.66 -33.41
C GLN A 114 4.19 7.72 -32.73
N THR A 115 3.87 7.24 -31.54
CA THR A 115 4.76 6.37 -30.75
C THR A 115 5.07 5.07 -31.50
N VAL A 116 4.08 4.47 -32.15
CA VAL A 116 4.24 3.19 -32.85
C VAL A 116 4.58 3.35 -34.33
N HIS A 117 4.72 4.59 -34.83
CA HIS A 117 5.14 4.87 -36.20
C HIS A 117 6.56 4.36 -36.47
N GLU A 118 7.41 4.40 -35.44
CA GLU A 118 8.74 3.78 -35.48
C GLU A 118 8.62 2.26 -35.51
N GLU A 119 9.16 1.63 -36.56
CA GLU A 119 9.09 0.17 -36.74
C GLU A 119 9.71 -0.58 -35.55
N GLN A 120 10.79 -0.04 -34.97
CA GLN A 120 11.45 -0.60 -33.81
C GLN A 120 10.53 -0.65 -32.58
N LYS A 121 9.76 0.41 -32.32
CA LYS A 121 8.82 0.46 -31.19
C LYS A 121 7.67 -0.53 -31.35
N SER A 122 7.17 -0.67 -32.57
CA SER A 122 6.17 -1.70 -32.89
C SER A 122 6.72 -3.12 -32.69
N LYS A 123 7.99 -3.38 -33.07
CA LYS A 123 8.64 -4.68 -32.85
C LYS A 123 8.81 -4.99 -31.36
N GLU A 124 9.33 -4.06 -30.59
CA GLU A 124 9.51 -4.19 -29.13
C GLU A 124 8.20 -4.54 -28.43
N LEU A 125 7.10 -3.85 -28.77
CA LEU A 125 5.77 -4.14 -28.23
C LEU A 125 5.28 -5.54 -28.62
N LEU A 126 5.46 -5.95 -29.87
CA LEU A 126 5.04 -7.29 -30.29
C LEU A 126 5.88 -8.39 -29.60
N GLU A 127 7.16 -8.16 -29.34
CA GLU A 127 8.01 -9.09 -28.59
C GLU A 127 7.58 -9.17 -27.12
N GLU A 128 7.38 -8.02 -26.46
CA GLU A 128 6.96 -7.96 -25.06
C GLU A 128 5.66 -8.74 -24.80
N PHE A 129 4.72 -8.68 -25.75
CA PHE A 129 3.43 -9.37 -25.66
C PHE A 129 3.41 -10.74 -26.35
N ASN A 130 4.56 -11.28 -26.78
CA ASN A 130 4.68 -12.58 -27.46
C ASN A 130 3.86 -12.70 -28.77
N LEU A 131 3.64 -11.58 -29.46
CA LEU A 131 2.91 -11.49 -30.73
C LEU A 131 3.82 -11.30 -31.95
N ALA A 132 5.15 -11.18 -31.77
CA ALA A 132 6.09 -10.96 -32.86
C ALA A 132 6.02 -12.05 -33.95
N LYS A 133 5.85 -13.32 -33.55
CA LYS A 133 5.76 -14.49 -34.43
C LYS A 133 4.32 -14.96 -34.67
N ALA A 134 3.34 -14.28 -34.10
CA ALA A 134 1.93 -14.64 -34.25
C ALA A 134 1.44 -14.39 -35.68
N ALA A 135 0.57 -15.26 -36.16
CA ALA A 135 -0.11 -15.11 -37.44
C ALA A 135 -1.09 -13.92 -37.42
N ASP A 136 -1.49 -13.46 -38.60
CA ASP A 136 -2.32 -12.25 -38.73
C ASP A 136 -3.73 -12.43 -38.12
N ASP A 137 -4.29 -13.64 -38.18
CA ASP A 137 -5.54 -14.02 -37.53
C ASP A 137 -5.41 -14.02 -36.00
N GLU A 138 -4.31 -14.54 -35.45
CA GLU A 138 -4.02 -14.50 -34.02
C GLU A 138 -3.88 -13.05 -33.52
N LYS A 139 -3.21 -12.18 -34.29
CA LYS A 139 -3.10 -10.74 -34.01
C LYS A 139 -4.46 -10.05 -34.07
N ALA A 140 -5.33 -10.43 -35.01
CA ALA A 140 -6.69 -9.91 -35.09
C ALA A 140 -7.53 -10.33 -33.88
N VAL A 141 -7.40 -11.57 -33.42
CA VAL A 141 -8.04 -12.05 -32.17
C VAL A 141 -7.51 -11.27 -30.96
N ALA A 142 -6.19 -11.10 -30.85
CA ALA A 142 -5.57 -10.31 -29.78
C ALA A 142 -6.10 -8.87 -29.76
N LEU A 143 -6.23 -8.23 -30.93
CA LEU A 143 -6.83 -6.89 -31.04
C LEU A 143 -8.28 -6.86 -30.55
N MET A 144 -9.09 -7.85 -30.90
CA MET A 144 -10.48 -7.93 -30.42
C MET A 144 -10.56 -8.04 -28.90
N LEU A 145 -9.70 -8.87 -28.29
CA LEU A 145 -9.62 -9.06 -26.84
C LEU A 145 -9.07 -7.83 -26.12
N LEU A 146 -8.16 -7.08 -26.74
CA LEU A 146 -7.51 -5.90 -26.14
C LEU A 146 -8.41 -4.66 -26.11
N ARG A 147 -9.28 -4.48 -27.13
CA ARG A 147 -10.10 -3.28 -27.32
C ARG A 147 -10.97 -2.89 -26.12
N PRO A 148 -11.64 -3.81 -25.39
CA PRO A 148 -12.38 -3.45 -24.18
C PRO A 148 -11.50 -2.77 -23.12
N TYR A 149 -10.28 -3.26 -22.92
CA TYR A 149 -9.32 -2.67 -21.99
C TYR A 149 -8.83 -1.31 -22.48
N ALA A 150 -8.52 -1.17 -23.77
CA ALA A 150 -8.14 0.11 -24.36
C ALA A 150 -9.24 1.18 -24.26
N ARG A 151 -10.52 0.79 -24.33
CA ARG A 151 -11.66 1.72 -24.12
C ARG A 151 -11.81 2.18 -22.67
N GLN A 152 -11.26 1.42 -21.73
CA GLN A 152 -11.32 1.72 -20.30
C GLN A 152 -10.04 2.43 -19.81
N GLU A 153 -9.23 3.01 -20.69
CA GLU A 153 -7.97 3.66 -20.31
C GLU A 153 -8.16 4.70 -19.20
N TYR A 154 -9.14 5.61 -19.32
CA TYR A 154 -9.44 6.58 -18.27
C TYR A 154 -9.70 5.90 -16.90
N TYR A 155 -10.46 4.80 -16.89
CA TYR A 155 -10.72 4.04 -15.66
C TYR A 155 -9.43 3.45 -15.10
N VAL A 156 -8.60 2.82 -15.93
CA VAL A 156 -7.32 2.23 -15.50
C VAL A 156 -6.38 3.29 -14.94
N ILE A 157 -6.17 4.41 -15.64
CA ILE A 157 -5.30 5.50 -15.18
C ILE A 157 -5.82 6.09 -13.88
N THR A 158 -7.12 6.35 -13.79
CA THR A 158 -7.74 6.95 -12.60
C THR A 158 -7.62 6.01 -11.39
N THR A 159 -7.93 4.73 -11.56
CA THR A 159 -7.82 3.74 -10.48
C THR A 159 -6.37 3.54 -10.04
N MET A 160 -5.41 3.44 -10.97
CA MET A 160 -3.99 3.32 -10.60
C MET A 160 -3.47 4.59 -9.90
N THR A 161 -3.92 5.77 -10.32
CA THR A 161 -3.57 7.04 -9.67
C THR A 161 -4.12 7.09 -8.24
N GLN A 162 -5.40 6.75 -8.04
CA GLN A 162 -6.03 6.70 -6.72
C GLN A 162 -5.37 5.68 -5.78
N ILE A 163 -4.98 4.50 -6.30
CA ILE A 163 -4.24 3.50 -5.52
C ILE A 163 -2.88 4.04 -5.12
N LYS A 164 -2.14 4.67 -6.05
CA LYS A 164 -0.84 5.29 -5.76
C LYS A 164 -0.96 6.38 -4.71
N GLU A 165 -1.93 7.28 -4.85
CA GLU A 165 -2.21 8.32 -3.87
C GLU A 165 -2.56 7.73 -2.51
N THR A 166 -3.40 6.68 -2.47
CA THR A 166 -3.78 6.01 -1.21
C THR A 166 -2.58 5.35 -0.55
N LEU A 167 -1.74 4.62 -1.30
CA LEU A 167 -0.52 3.97 -0.80
C LEU A 167 0.49 4.98 -0.27
N ASN A 168 0.64 6.11 -0.95
CA ASN A 168 1.60 7.15 -0.60
C ASN A 168 1.02 8.20 0.38
N SER A 169 -0.28 8.14 0.70
CA SER A 169 -0.94 9.08 1.61
C SER A 169 -0.43 9.02 3.06
N PRO A 170 -0.10 7.85 3.65
CA PRO A 170 0.53 7.82 4.96
C PRO A 170 1.98 8.25 4.79
N THR A 171 2.37 9.34 5.43
CA THR A 171 3.76 9.80 5.37
C THR A 171 4.58 9.17 6.49
N GLN A 172 5.86 8.92 6.22
CA GLN A 172 6.81 8.43 7.24
C GLN A 172 6.87 9.38 8.45
N GLU A 173 6.77 10.69 8.20
CA GLU A 173 6.72 11.72 9.24
C GLU A 173 5.47 11.60 10.12
N LYS A 174 4.30 11.40 9.51
CA LYS A 174 3.05 11.21 10.25
C LYS A 174 3.08 9.90 11.04
N LEU A 175 3.60 8.81 10.47
CA LEU A 175 3.79 7.55 11.20
C LEU A 175 4.70 7.74 12.42
N LYS A 176 5.85 8.40 12.25
CA LYS A 176 6.78 8.71 13.35
C LYS A 176 6.06 9.51 14.43
N LYS A 177 5.32 10.55 14.04
CA LYS A 177 4.58 11.42 14.95
C LYS A 177 3.49 10.66 15.72
N ASP A 178 2.71 9.82 15.03
CA ASP A 178 1.61 9.06 15.62
C ASP A 178 2.15 8.02 16.61
N LEU A 179 3.21 7.28 16.25
CA LEU A 179 3.86 6.30 17.14
C LEU A 179 4.52 6.96 18.35
N HIS A 180 5.23 8.07 18.16
CA HIS A 180 5.80 8.84 19.28
C HIS A 180 4.70 9.37 20.20
N THR A 181 3.61 9.90 19.65
CA THR A 181 2.51 10.43 20.47
C THR A 181 1.80 9.32 21.23
N ALA A 182 1.60 8.15 20.62
CA ALA A 182 0.99 6.99 21.30
C ALA A 182 1.85 6.45 22.46
N VAL A 183 3.18 6.44 22.31
CA VAL A 183 4.08 5.91 23.35
C VAL A 183 4.44 6.97 24.41
N CYS A 184 4.60 8.22 23.98
CA CYS A 184 5.19 9.28 24.81
C CYS A 184 4.20 10.39 25.19
N GLY A 185 2.99 10.39 24.63
CA GLY A 185 1.94 11.39 24.84
C GLY A 185 2.21 12.75 24.17
N GLU A 186 3.35 12.90 23.48
CA GLU A 186 3.65 14.05 22.64
C GLU A 186 4.64 13.72 21.53
N THR A 187 4.71 14.60 20.54
CA THR A 187 5.71 14.53 19.47
C THR A 187 7.01 15.19 19.94
N THR A 188 7.97 14.41 20.40
CA THR A 188 9.33 14.88 20.72
C THR A 188 10.37 13.89 20.20
N ASP A 189 11.45 14.41 19.62
CA ASP A 189 12.61 13.61 19.18
C ASP A 189 13.53 13.22 20.35
N SER A 190 13.23 13.69 21.56
CA SER A 190 14.04 13.45 22.76
C SER A 190 13.20 12.87 23.89
N GLU A 191 13.46 11.61 24.24
CA GLU A 191 12.88 10.96 25.42
C GLU A 191 13.29 11.66 26.73
N ALA A 192 14.47 12.30 26.74
CA ALA A 192 14.94 13.08 27.89
C ALA A 192 14.13 14.37 28.11
N ALA A 193 13.36 14.81 27.11
CA ALA A 193 12.47 15.96 27.21
C ALA A 193 11.05 15.59 27.71
N LEU A 194 10.75 14.30 27.88
CA LEU A 194 9.43 13.83 28.30
C LEU A 194 9.13 14.21 29.75
N GLY A 195 8.29 15.22 29.91
CA GLY A 195 7.74 15.59 31.20
C GLY A 195 6.68 14.59 31.68
N THR A 196 6.57 14.39 33.00
CA THR A 196 5.57 13.49 33.58
C THR A 196 4.12 13.88 33.26
N LYS A 197 3.84 15.12 32.86
CA LYS A 197 2.51 15.57 32.44
C LYS A 197 2.07 15.08 31.06
N LYS A 198 2.99 14.52 30.27
CA LYS A 198 2.74 14.11 28.89
C LYS A 198 2.54 12.59 28.80
N LEU A 199 3.24 11.84 29.64
CA LEU A 199 3.04 10.39 29.80
C LEU A 199 1.71 10.00 30.45
N PHE A 200 1.06 10.93 31.17
CA PHE A 200 -0.22 10.72 31.82
C PHE A 200 -1.22 11.79 31.37
N LYS A 201 -2.47 11.39 31.13
CA LYS A 201 -3.57 12.25 30.63
C LYS A 201 -3.85 13.48 31.49
N THR A 202 -3.52 13.43 32.77
CA THR A 202 -3.67 14.54 33.72
C THR A 202 -2.40 14.70 34.56
N THR A 203 -2.28 15.82 35.29
CA THR A 203 -1.14 16.03 36.19
C THR A 203 -1.03 14.83 37.14
N PRO A 204 0.10 14.11 37.14
CA PRO A 204 0.24 12.90 37.94
C PRO A 204 0.00 13.21 39.42
N LYS A 205 -0.88 12.45 40.05
CA LYS A 205 -1.10 12.51 41.50
C LYS A 205 0.20 12.16 42.25
N SER A 206 0.29 12.48 43.53
CA SER A 206 1.54 12.39 44.30
C SER A 206 2.02 10.97 44.60
N THR A 207 1.17 9.94 44.44
CA THR A 207 1.50 8.54 44.77
C THR A 207 1.64 7.66 43.52
N ILE A 208 2.44 6.59 43.60
CA ILE A 208 2.64 5.64 42.49
C ILE A 208 1.34 4.91 42.14
N GLU A 209 0.61 4.43 43.15
CA GLU A 209 -0.67 3.74 42.99
C GLU A 209 -1.67 4.54 42.14
N SER A 210 -1.77 5.86 42.39
CA SER A 210 -2.68 6.74 41.67
C SER A 210 -2.18 7.19 40.29
N ARG A 211 -0.94 6.86 39.91
CA ARG A 211 -0.40 7.01 38.55
C ARG A 211 -0.58 5.74 37.74
N CYS A 212 -0.62 4.58 38.38
CA CYS A 212 -0.68 3.26 37.75
C CYS A 212 -2.07 2.61 37.84
N ASP A 213 -3.13 3.40 38.07
CA ASP A 213 -4.51 2.92 38.23
C ASP A 213 -5.23 2.59 36.90
N GLY A 214 -4.58 2.85 35.76
CA GLY A 214 -5.12 2.61 34.42
C GLY A 214 -6.22 3.59 33.97
N THR A 215 -6.68 4.49 34.85
CA THR A 215 -7.70 5.52 34.53
C THR A 215 -7.09 6.80 33.95
N THR A 216 -5.76 6.87 33.93
CA THR A 216 -4.95 8.03 33.55
C THR A 216 -4.15 7.86 32.25
N ALA A 217 -4.30 6.73 31.55
CA ALA A 217 -3.71 6.49 30.23
C ALA A 217 -4.67 6.91 29.10
N ASP A 218 -4.15 7.59 28.07
CA ASP A 218 -4.93 7.86 26.84
C ASP A 218 -4.92 6.64 25.91
N SER A 219 -6.05 6.46 25.22
CA SER A 219 -6.22 5.52 24.10
C SER A 219 -5.68 6.11 22.81
#